data_AF-A0A839HUQ7-F1
#
_entry.id   AF-A0A839HUQ7-F1
#
_cell.length_a   1.000
_cell.length_b   1.000
_cell.length_c   1.000
_cell.angle_alpha   90.00
_cell.angle_beta   90.00
_cell.angle_gamma   90.00
#
_symmetry.space_group_name_H-M   'P 1'
#
loop_
_entity.id
_entity.type
_entity.pdbx_description
1 polymer ?
#
loop_
_entity_poly.entity_id
_entity_poly.type
_entity_poly.pdbx_seq_one_letter_code
_entity_poly.pdbx_strand_id
1 'polypeptide(L)'
;MNLGPEAAARQTLAPALALLGLLAPGALAGPVAAAEPVWVGRFDAGLAPWREQALKPGLTPNRHRLRAWDGRAAVEIRSAKSFSLLARPLAMDLAATPVLCWAWRIDAPLKTARLGDKAGDDYAARLYISLAIPPEDQGFALRAKLALGRSIFGPELPDAALNYVWDGQAAVGTAQPNAYTDRAMMIVQRSGAAQAGAWVQERRDIAADARRHFGPSARPVQIALAVDTDNTGESAEAGFADLHFVAADQPCAPPP
;
A
#
# COMPACT_ATOMS: atom_id res chain seq x y z
N MET A 1 57.54 -63.43 -67.58
CA MET A 1 56.63 -64.48 -68.10
C MET A 1 55.59 -64.78 -67.05
N ASN A 2 54.37 -65.11 -67.50
CA ASN A 2 53.12 -65.40 -66.76
C ASN A 2 52.40 -64.15 -66.19
N LEU A 3 51.31 -63.62 -66.78
CA LEU A 3 49.99 -64.15 -67.23
C LEU A 3 49.00 -64.51 -66.11
N GLY A 4 48.18 -63.49 -65.74
CA GLY A 4 46.72 -63.51 -65.50
C GLY A 4 46.14 -64.25 -64.28
N PRO A 5 44.81 -64.12 -64.00
CA PRO A 5 43.82 -63.19 -64.57
C PRO A 5 42.88 -62.51 -63.53
N GLU A 6 41.93 -61.75 -64.09
CA GLU A 6 40.88 -60.87 -63.55
C GLU A 6 40.03 -61.35 -62.34
N ALA A 7 39.57 -60.38 -61.54
CA ALA A 7 38.27 -60.42 -60.85
C ALA A 7 37.71 -58.99 -60.66
N ALA A 8 36.40 -58.85 -60.84
CA ALA A 8 35.67 -57.62 -61.10
C ALA A 8 35.22 -56.80 -59.87
N ALA A 9 35.09 -55.50 -60.10
CA ALA A 9 34.10 -54.51 -59.64
C ALA A 9 33.54 -54.55 -58.20
N ARG A 10 33.62 -53.39 -57.52
CA ARG A 10 32.49 -52.67 -56.89
C ARG A 10 32.95 -51.29 -56.39
N GLN A 11 32.41 -50.22 -56.99
CA GLN A 11 32.54 -48.85 -56.50
C GLN A 11 31.39 -48.57 -55.53
N THR A 12 31.70 -48.15 -54.31
CA THR A 12 30.72 -47.63 -53.34
C THR A 12 30.93 -46.13 -53.18
N LEU A 13 29.97 -45.33 -53.67
CA LEU A 13 29.86 -43.90 -53.40
C LEU A 13 29.43 -43.68 -51.94
N ALA A 14 30.15 -42.82 -51.22
CA ALA A 14 29.76 -42.29 -49.91
C ALA A 14 28.84 -41.06 -50.08
N PRO A 15 27.81 -40.87 -49.22
CA PRO A 15 26.93 -39.72 -49.32
C PRO A 15 27.54 -38.49 -48.61
N ALA A 16 27.45 -37.33 -49.25
CA ALA A 16 27.80 -36.04 -48.68
C ALA A 16 26.68 -35.56 -47.73
N LEU A 17 27.02 -35.30 -46.47
CA LEU A 17 26.11 -34.71 -45.48
C LEU A 17 26.06 -33.19 -45.67
N ALA A 18 24.90 -32.67 -46.07
CA ALA A 18 24.63 -31.23 -46.08
C ALA A 18 24.15 -30.79 -44.68
N LEU A 19 24.91 -29.91 -44.01
CA LEU A 19 24.50 -29.23 -42.79
C LEU A 19 23.52 -28.10 -43.13
N LEU A 20 22.23 -28.28 -42.86
CA LEU A 20 21.28 -27.17 -42.79
C LEU A 20 21.37 -26.53 -41.39
N GLY A 21 21.87 -25.30 -41.31
CA GLY A 21 21.79 -24.48 -40.10
C GLY A 21 20.35 -24.00 -39.87
N LEU A 22 19.72 -24.46 -38.78
CA LEU A 22 18.48 -23.87 -38.28
C LEU A 22 18.79 -22.54 -37.59
N LEU A 23 18.45 -21.42 -38.23
CA LEU A 23 18.28 -20.14 -37.57
C LEU A 23 16.98 -20.20 -36.75
N ALA A 24 17.09 -20.35 -35.44
CA ALA A 24 15.96 -20.19 -34.54
C ALA A 24 15.52 -18.71 -34.53
N PRO A 25 14.25 -18.38 -34.82
CA PRO A 25 13.77 -17.02 -34.68
C PRO A 25 13.79 -16.64 -33.19
N GLY A 26 14.62 -15.65 -32.84
CA GLY A 26 14.60 -15.04 -31.52
C GLY A 26 13.24 -14.40 -31.29
N ALA A 27 12.50 -14.89 -30.30
CA ALA A 27 11.27 -14.25 -29.84
C ALA A 27 11.64 -12.86 -29.30
N LEU A 28 11.36 -11.81 -30.08
CA LEU A 28 11.37 -10.45 -29.57
C LEU A 28 10.26 -10.36 -28.53
N ALA A 29 10.64 -10.31 -27.25
CA ALA A 29 9.71 -9.99 -26.17
C ALA A 29 9.14 -8.59 -26.48
N GLY A 30 7.87 -8.54 -26.89
CA GLY A 30 7.17 -7.28 -27.07
C GLY A 30 7.13 -6.49 -25.75
N PRO A 31 6.95 -5.16 -25.79
CA PRO A 31 6.82 -4.37 -24.58
C PRO A 31 5.67 -4.93 -23.74
N VAL A 32 5.97 -5.35 -22.51
CA VAL A 32 4.96 -5.72 -21.53
C VAL A 32 4.16 -4.46 -21.26
N ALA A 33 2.86 -4.47 -21.60
CA ALA A 33 1.99 -3.35 -21.32
C ALA A 33 2.00 -3.10 -19.81
N ALA A 34 2.49 -1.93 -19.41
CA ALA A 34 2.46 -1.46 -18.04
C ALA A 34 1.00 -1.46 -17.55
N ALA A 35 0.70 -2.16 -16.45
CA ALA A 35 -0.62 -2.09 -15.82
C ALA A 35 -0.98 -0.62 -15.52
N GLU A 36 -2.18 -0.17 -15.86
CA GLU A 36 -2.56 1.22 -15.59
C GLU A 36 -2.67 1.47 -14.07
N PRO A 37 -2.32 2.69 -13.59
CA PRO A 37 -2.52 3.06 -12.20
C PRO A 37 -3.98 2.93 -11.77
N VAL A 38 -4.21 2.28 -10.63
CA VAL A 38 -5.55 2.14 -10.06
C VAL A 38 -5.79 3.29 -9.08
N TRP A 39 -6.50 4.31 -9.55
CA TRP A 39 -6.79 5.53 -8.79
C TRP A 39 -7.81 5.30 -7.69
N VAL A 40 -7.47 5.71 -6.46
CA VAL A 40 -8.37 5.64 -5.30
C VAL A 40 -8.68 6.99 -4.67
N GLY A 41 -7.88 8.02 -4.91
CA GLY A 41 -8.12 9.39 -4.44
C GLY A 41 -7.36 10.44 -5.25
N ARG A 42 -7.97 10.91 -6.35
CA ARG A 42 -7.50 12.10 -7.12
C ARG A 42 -7.97 13.42 -6.50
N PHE A 43 -9.16 13.42 -5.89
CA PHE A 43 -9.80 14.56 -5.23
C PHE A 43 -10.08 15.80 -6.12
N ASP A 44 -9.96 15.66 -7.43
CA ASP A 44 -10.34 16.65 -8.45
C ASP A 44 -11.85 16.61 -8.78
N ALA A 45 -12.43 15.41 -8.80
CA ALA A 45 -13.81 15.17 -9.20
C ALA A 45 -14.81 15.02 -8.03
N GLY A 46 -14.34 15.04 -6.78
CA GLY A 46 -15.19 14.89 -5.60
C GLY A 46 -14.62 13.97 -4.51
N LEU A 47 -15.39 13.82 -3.43
CA LEU A 47 -15.06 12.92 -2.31
C LEU A 47 -15.66 11.53 -2.45
N ALA A 48 -16.71 11.31 -3.27
CA ALA A 48 -17.24 9.96 -3.44
C ALA A 48 -16.15 9.03 -4.03
N PRO A 49 -16.00 7.78 -3.55
CA PRO A 49 -16.83 7.07 -2.57
C PRO A 49 -16.37 7.18 -1.10
N TRP A 50 -15.49 8.13 -0.77
CA TRP A 50 -15.03 8.37 0.60
C TRP A 50 -16.15 8.89 1.48
N ARG A 51 -16.24 8.35 2.70
CA ARG A 51 -17.23 8.69 3.71
C ARG A 51 -16.56 8.86 5.05
N GLU A 52 -17.03 9.84 5.81
CA GLU A 52 -16.61 10.02 7.19
C GLU A 52 -17.17 8.89 8.07
N GLN A 53 -16.32 8.33 8.92
CA GLN A 53 -16.66 7.32 9.93
C GLN A 53 -16.22 7.85 11.29
N ALA A 54 -17.19 8.14 12.16
CA ALA A 54 -16.94 8.47 13.55
C ALA A 54 -16.72 7.17 14.34
N LEU A 55 -15.51 6.99 14.88
CA LEU A 55 -15.15 5.75 15.60
C LEU A 55 -15.34 5.84 17.11
N LYS A 56 -15.36 7.06 17.68
CA LYS A 56 -15.51 7.30 19.11
C LYS A 56 -16.80 8.11 19.36
N PRO A 57 -17.77 7.57 20.11
CA PRO A 57 -18.97 8.33 20.47
C PRO A 57 -18.63 9.61 21.24
N GLY A 58 -19.40 10.68 21.00
CA GLY A 58 -19.27 11.94 21.74
C GLY A 58 -18.16 12.89 21.24
N LEU A 59 -17.36 12.49 20.25
CA LEU A 59 -16.44 13.41 19.57
C LEU A 59 -17.14 14.10 18.41
N THR A 60 -16.85 15.40 18.23
CA THR A 60 -17.22 16.11 17.00
C THR A 60 -16.29 15.63 15.90
N PRO A 61 -16.77 15.10 14.76
CA PRO A 61 -15.91 14.59 13.70
C PRO A 61 -15.02 15.67 13.05
N ASN A 62 -13.96 15.22 12.36
CA ASN A 62 -13.03 16.09 11.64
C ASN A 62 -13.73 16.88 10.52
N ARG A 63 -13.16 18.03 10.15
CA ARG A 63 -13.64 18.79 8.99
C ARG A 63 -12.86 18.41 7.74
N HIS A 64 -13.59 18.07 6.69
CA HIS A 64 -13.06 17.67 5.39
C HIS A 64 -13.36 18.74 4.33
N ARG A 65 -12.36 19.09 3.51
CA ARG A 65 -12.55 20.04 2.41
C ARG A 65 -11.73 19.64 1.19
N LEU A 66 -12.37 19.54 0.03
CA LEU A 66 -11.66 19.48 -1.25
C LEU A 66 -11.12 20.86 -1.61
N ARG A 67 -9.87 20.94 -2.05
CA ARG A 67 -9.26 22.18 -2.54
C ARG A 67 -8.08 21.89 -3.44
N ALA A 68 -7.71 22.90 -4.23
CA ALA A 68 -6.35 23.02 -4.74
C ALA A 68 -5.47 23.59 -3.61
N TRP A 69 -4.47 22.85 -3.15
CA TRP A 69 -3.50 23.31 -2.16
C TRP A 69 -2.11 23.27 -2.77
N ASP A 70 -1.54 24.45 -2.99
CA ASP A 70 -0.30 24.67 -3.74
C ASP A 70 -0.37 24.04 -5.15
N GLY A 71 -1.49 24.26 -5.83
CA GLY A 71 -1.75 23.76 -7.18
C GLY A 71 -2.11 22.27 -7.28
N ARG A 72 -2.15 21.53 -6.15
CA ARG A 72 -2.50 20.10 -6.11
C ARG A 72 -3.93 19.89 -5.62
N ALA A 73 -4.73 19.13 -6.36
CA ALA A 73 -6.05 18.69 -5.90
C ALA A 73 -5.89 17.76 -4.70
N ALA A 74 -6.54 18.09 -3.60
CA ALA A 74 -6.36 17.41 -2.33
C ALA A 74 -7.63 17.42 -1.49
N VAL A 75 -7.73 16.45 -0.59
CA VAL A 75 -8.59 16.57 0.58
C VAL A 75 -7.77 17.11 1.75
N GLU A 76 -8.23 18.22 2.29
CA GLU A 76 -7.78 18.79 3.56
C GLU A 76 -8.60 18.18 4.69
N ILE A 77 -7.92 17.78 5.77
CA ILE A 77 -8.52 17.29 7.01
C ILE A 77 -8.03 18.20 8.14
N ARG A 78 -8.98 18.80 8.87
CA ARG A 78 -8.71 19.56 10.10
C ARG A 78 -9.26 18.82 11.30
N SER A 79 -8.40 18.62 12.29
CA SER A 79 -8.73 17.98 13.55
C SER A 79 -8.43 18.91 14.72
N ALA A 80 -9.31 18.90 15.72
CA ALA A 80 -9.12 19.62 16.98
C ALA A 80 -9.86 18.87 18.10
N LYS A 81 -9.11 18.25 19.02
CA LYS A 81 -9.66 17.36 20.06
C LYS A 81 -10.62 16.31 19.49
N SER A 82 -10.27 15.75 18.32
CA SER A 82 -11.17 14.96 17.50
C SER A 82 -10.46 13.77 16.86
N PHE A 83 -11.27 12.79 16.47
CA PHE A 83 -10.86 11.65 15.66
C PHE A 83 -12.04 11.15 14.83
N SER A 84 -11.89 11.20 13.51
CA SER A 84 -12.74 10.49 12.56
C SER A 84 -11.91 10.05 11.36
N LEU A 85 -12.33 8.95 10.72
CA LEU A 85 -11.73 8.46 9.49
C LEU A 85 -12.48 9.03 8.29
N LEU A 86 -11.76 9.45 7.25
CA LEU A 86 -12.30 9.56 5.91
C LEU A 86 -11.95 8.27 5.17
N ALA A 87 -12.93 7.39 4.95
CA ALA A 87 -12.68 6.02 4.51
C ALA A 87 -13.49 5.61 3.27
N ARG A 88 -12.95 4.70 2.48
CA ARG A 88 -13.67 4.03 1.39
C ARG A 88 -13.35 2.53 1.33
N PRO A 89 -14.28 1.69 0.83
CA PRO A 89 -13.95 0.30 0.50
C PRO A 89 -12.79 0.23 -0.50
N LEU A 90 -11.96 -0.78 -0.32
CA LEU A 90 -10.79 -1.05 -1.15
C LEU A 90 -10.74 -2.53 -1.46
N ALA A 91 -10.82 -2.89 -2.74
CA ALA A 91 -10.62 -4.26 -3.21
C ALA A 91 -9.52 -4.23 -4.28
N MET A 92 -8.30 -4.61 -3.91
CA MET A 92 -7.12 -4.52 -4.79
C MET A 92 -6.50 -5.90 -5.02
N ASP A 93 -6.14 -6.17 -6.27
CA ASP A 93 -5.23 -7.28 -6.59
C ASP A 93 -3.79 -6.86 -6.31
N LEU A 94 -3.32 -7.20 -5.12
CA LEU A 94 -1.95 -6.92 -4.70
C LEU A 94 -0.90 -7.77 -5.42
N ALA A 95 -1.28 -8.75 -6.26
CA ALA A 95 -0.32 -9.41 -7.15
C ALA A 95 -0.01 -8.56 -8.39
N ALA A 96 -1.02 -7.85 -8.92
CA ALA A 96 -0.87 -6.97 -10.08
C ALA A 96 -0.36 -5.57 -9.69
N THR A 97 -0.97 -4.94 -8.68
CA THR A 97 -0.65 -3.57 -8.25
C THR A 97 -0.35 -3.52 -6.74
N PRO A 98 0.82 -4.03 -6.29
CA PRO A 98 1.16 -4.12 -4.87
C PRO A 98 1.50 -2.78 -4.20
N VAL A 99 1.87 -1.78 -4.99
CA VAL A 99 2.46 -0.53 -4.48
C VAL A 99 1.40 0.56 -4.42
N LEU A 100 1.18 1.12 -3.22
CA LEU A 100 0.42 2.35 -3.03
C LEU A 100 1.35 3.55 -3.13
N CYS A 101 0.94 4.52 -3.93
CA CYS A 101 1.50 5.84 -4.05
C CYS A 101 0.52 6.86 -3.50
N TRP A 102 1.03 7.84 -2.75
CA TRP A 102 0.22 8.99 -2.30
C TRP A 102 1.11 10.19 -2.05
N ALA A 103 0.49 11.35 -1.89
CA ALA A 103 1.13 12.52 -1.35
C ALA A 103 0.39 13.01 -0.12
N TRP A 104 1.14 13.51 0.85
CA TRP A 104 0.59 14.16 2.02
C TRP A 104 1.40 15.38 2.43
N ARG A 105 0.77 16.25 3.19
CA ARG A 105 1.42 17.37 3.88
C ARG A 105 0.81 17.52 5.26
N ILE A 106 1.58 18.05 6.18
CA ILE A 106 1.08 18.55 7.46
C ILE A 106 1.48 20.01 7.61
N ASP A 107 0.69 20.79 8.35
CA ASP A 107 1.09 22.15 8.72
C ASP A 107 2.23 22.12 9.76
N ALA A 108 2.06 21.28 10.79
CA ALA A 108 3.07 21.01 11.82
C ALA A 108 2.86 19.61 12.43
N PRO A 109 3.91 18.98 12.98
CA PRO A 109 3.74 17.78 13.79
C PRO A 109 3.07 18.12 15.13
N LEU A 110 2.45 17.12 15.74
CA LEU A 110 1.94 17.22 17.11
C LEU A 110 3.10 17.24 18.11
N LYS A 111 2.98 18.07 19.15
CA LYS A 111 4.09 18.35 20.07
C LYS A 111 4.22 17.29 21.14
N THR A 112 3.08 16.76 21.62
CA THR A 112 3.05 15.82 22.75
C THR A 112 2.78 14.39 22.32
N ALA A 113 2.42 14.16 21.05
CA ALA A 113 2.23 12.84 20.48
C ALA A 113 3.50 11.96 20.62
N ARG A 114 3.29 10.70 20.98
CA ARG A 114 4.34 9.70 21.21
C ARG A 114 3.87 8.34 20.73
N LEU A 115 4.53 7.82 19.70
CA LEU A 115 4.30 6.47 19.17
C LEU A 115 4.34 5.42 20.31
N GLY A 116 3.25 4.67 20.47
CA GLY A 116 3.14 3.59 21.45
C GLY A 116 2.67 4.02 22.85
N ASP A 117 2.51 5.31 23.11
CA ASP A 117 1.85 5.82 24.32
C ASP A 117 0.36 6.07 24.03
N LYS A 118 -0.54 5.49 24.83
CA LYS A 118 -1.99 5.70 24.68
C LYS A 118 -2.39 7.16 24.84
N ALA A 119 -1.72 7.91 25.72
CA ALA A 119 -2.03 9.33 25.91
C ALA A 119 -1.52 10.20 24.75
N GLY A 120 -0.64 9.67 23.91
CA GLY A 120 -0.01 10.37 22.79
C GLY A 120 -0.22 9.69 21.43
N ASP A 121 -1.18 8.77 21.28
CA ASP A 121 -1.44 8.01 20.04
C ASP A 121 -2.21 8.84 19.00
N ASP A 122 -1.80 10.08 18.81
CA ASP A 122 -2.29 11.01 17.81
C ASP A 122 -1.22 11.27 16.73
N TYR A 123 -1.65 11.57 15.51
CA TYR A 123 -0.77 11.77 14.37
C TYR A 123 -1.27 12.91 13.50
N ALA A 124 -0.35 13.77 13.10
CA ALA A 124 -0.66 14.93 12.25
C ALA A 124 -1.18 14.49 10.87
N ALA A 125 -0.79 13.31 10.39
CA ALA A 125 -1.40 12.64 9.26
C ALA A 125 -1.25 11.12 9.41
N ARG A 126 -2.31 10.39 9.06
CA ARG A 126 -2.34 8.92 9.08
C ARG A 126 -3.10 8.37 7.87
N LEU A 127 -2.55 7.31 7.26
CA LEU A 127 -3.19 6.51 6.22
C LEU A 127 -3.34 5.07 6.70
N TYR A 128 -4.57 4.56 6.66
CA TYR A 128 -4.94 3.20 7.06
C TYR A 128 -5.11 2.31 5.84
N ILE A 129 -4.62 1.08 5.93
CA ILE A 129 -5.08 -0.04 5.11
C ILE A 129 -5.65 -1.10 6.05
N SER A 130 -6.97 -1.20 6.10
CA SER A 130 -7.66 -2.24 6.85
C SER A 130 -7.59 -3.55 6.06
N LEU A 131 -7.34 -4.64 6.76
CA LEU A 131 -7.10 -5.96 6.19
C LEU A 131 -8.12 -6.97 6.70
N ALA A 132 -8.56 -7.85 5.81
CA ALA A 132 -9.22 -9.10 6.14
C ALA A 132 -8.26 -10.27 5.99
N ILE A 133 -8.44 -11.29 6.83
CA ILE A 133 -7.71 -12.55 6.78
C ILE A 133 -8.76 -13.66 6.61
N PRO A 134 -8.68 -14.52 5.59
CA PRO A 134 -9.65 -15.59 5.37
C PRO A 134 -9.83 -16.47 6.62
N PRO A 135 -11.06 -16.85 7.01
CA PRO A 135 -11.33 -17.62 8.23
C PRO A 135 -10.51 -18.91 8.37
N GLU A 136 -10.19 -19.58 7.27
CA GLU A 136 -9.34 -20.77 7.19
C GLU A 136 -7.89 -20.52 7.62
N ASP A 137 -7.41 -19.28 7.44
CA ASP A 137 -6.08 -18.84 7.87
C ASP A 137 -6.11 -18.18 9.25
N GLN A 138 -7.30 -18.00 9.84
CA GLN A 138 -7.44 -17.53 11.20
C GLN A 138 -7.30 -18.69 12.19
N GLY A 139 -6.10 -18.84 12.76
CA GLY A 139 -5.88 -19.71 13.91
C GLY A 139 -6.88 -19.45 15.03
N PHE A 140 -7.14 -20.45 15.87
CA PHE A 140 -8.16 -20.37 16.94
C PHE A 140 -8.01 -19.14 17.84
N ALA A 141 -6.77 -18.81 18.22
CA ALA A 141 -6.50 -17.65 19.07
C ALA A 141 -6.90 -16.32 18.41
N LEU A 142 -6.62 -16.14 17.11
CA LEU A 142 -7.01 -14.95 16.37
C LEU A 142 -8.54 -14.84 16.30
N ARG A 143 -9.24 -15.94 15.96
CA ARG A 143 -10.70 -15.96 15.93
C ARG A 143 -11.32 -15.58 17.27
N ALA A 144 -10.81 -16.13 18.37
CA ALA A 144 -11.28 -15.80 19.71
C ALA A 144 -11.05 -14.32 20.06
N LYS A 145 -9.86 -13.78 19.73
CA LYS A 145 -9.53 -12.36 19.95
C LYS A 145 -10.43 -11.42 19.15
N LEU A 146 -10.68 -11.74 17.88
CA LEU A 146 -11.55 -10.95 17.00
C LEU A 146 -13.01 -11.01 17.46
N ALA A 147 -13.50 -12.18 17.87
CA ALA A 147 -14.85 -12.31 18.41
C ALA A 147 -15.04 -11.44 19.66
N LEU A 148 -14.08 -11.46 20.59
CA LEU A 148 -14.10 -10.59 21.76
C LEU A 148 -14.05 -9.10 21.37
N GLY A 149 -13.11 -8.73 20.48
CA GLY A 149 -12.98 -7.34 20.01
C GLY A 149 -14.27 -6.83 19.36
N ARG A 150 -14.88 -7.62 18.48
CA ARG A 150 -16.14 -7.26 17.80
C ARG A 150 -17.33 -7.14 18.76
N SER A 151 -17.34 -7.89 19.85
CA SER A 151 -18.36 -7.75 20.88
C SER A 151 -18.31 -6.42 21.64
N ILE A 152 -17.14 -5.76 21.65
CA ILE A 152 -16.91 -4.49 22.35
C ILE A 152 -16.97 -3.30 21.39
N PHE A 153 -16.30 -3.42 20.24
CA PHE A 153 -16.11 -2.31 19.29
C PHE A 153 -17.01 -2.40 18.04
N GLY A 154 -17.81 -3.47 17.93
CA GLY A 154 -18.72 -3.69 16.81
C GLY A 154 -18.16 -4.60 15.71
N PRO A 155 -19.04 -5.09 14.81
CA PRO A 155 -18.70 -6.08 13.79
C PRO A 155 -17.71 -5.58 12.74
N GLU A 156 -17.68 -4.27 12.50
CA GLU A 156 -16.83 -3.60 11.49
C GLU A 156 -15.34 -3.57 11.88
N LEU A 157 -14.97 -4.06 13.07
CA LEU A 157 -13.57 -4.18 13.48
C LEU A 157 -12.79 -5.05 12.46
N PRO A 158 -11.76 -4.50 11.79
CA PRO A 158 -10.99 -5.25 10.82
C PRO A 158 -10.13 -6.33 11.49
N ASP A 159 -9.72 -7.34 10.73
CA ASP A 159 -8.88 -8.41 11.25
C ASP A 159 -7.46 -7.93 11.57
N ALA A 160 -6.99 -6.94 10.79
CA ALA A 160 -5.73 -6.22 10.98
C ALA A 160 -5.77 -4.84 10.29
N ALA A 161 -4.80 -3.99 10.59
CA ALA A 161 -4.59 -2.73 9.88
C ALA A 161 -3.10 -2.36 9.78
N LEU A 162 -2.69 -1.84 8.63
CA LEU A 162 -1.43 -1.11 8.46
C LEU A 162 -1.72 0.38 8.60
N ASN A 163 -0.91 1.10 9.36
CA ASN A 163 -1.09 2.52 9.66
C ASN A 163 0.20 3.25 9.32
N TYR A 164 0.20 3.99 8.22
CA TYR A 164 1.31 4.84 7.83
C TYR A 164 1.14 6.21 8.47
N VAL A 165 2.12 6.66 9.23
CA VAL A 165 1.99 7.89 10.03
C VAL A 165 3.09 8.91 9.75
N TRP A 166 2.72 10.17 9.91
CA TRP A 166 3.64 11.26 10.14
C TRP A 166 3.75 11.51 11.66
N ASP A 167 4.81 10.99 12.26
CA ASP A 167 5.06 11.10 13.70
C ASP A 167 5.78 12.41 14.05
N GLY A 168 5.74 12.82 15.32
CA GLY A 168 6.46 14.01 15.78
C GLY A 168 7.93 13.76 16.17
N GLN A 169 8.27 12.54 16.59
CA GLN A 169 9.51 12.24 17.32
C GLN A 169 10.16 10.91 16.89
N ALA A 170 9.38 9.87 16.60
CA ALA A 170 9.88 8.55 16.25
C ALA A 170 10.64 8.58 14.92
N ALA A 171 11.68 7.76 14.78
CA ALA A 171 12.49 7.72 13.56
C ALA A 171 11.68 7.17 12.38
N VAL A 172 11.90 7.72 11.18
CA VAL A 172 11.35 7.16 9.93
C VAL A 172 11.78 5.71 9.77
N GLY A 173 10.85 4.84 9.36
CA GLY A 173 11.04 3.40 9.24
C GLY A 173 10.76 2.62 10.53
N THR A 174 10.54 3.30 11.66
CA THR A 174 10.08 2.63 12.90
C THR A 174 8.75 1.93 12.62
N ALA A 175 8.65 0.65 13.01
CA ALA A 175 7.43 -0.12 12.93
C ALA A 175 7.15 -0.83 14.26
N GLN A 176 6.00 -0.59 14.84
CA GLN A 176 5.57 -1.24 16.09
C GLN A 176 4.05 -1.34 16.18
N PRO A 177 3.51 -2.26 16.99
CA PRO A 177 2.07 -2.33 17.16
C PRO A 177 1.49 -1.07 17.82
N ASN A 178 0.23 -0.80 17.54
CA ASN A 178 -0.51 0.30 18.14
C ASN A 178 -0.60 0.13 19.66
N ALA A 179 -0.63 1.25 20.40
CA ALA A 179 -0.67 1.26 21.86
C ALA A 179 -1.87 0.50 22.48
N TYR A 180 -2.95 0.34 21.73
CA TYR A 180 -4.17 -0.33 22.16
C TYR A 180 -4.30 -1.77 21.68
N THR A 181 -3.62 -2.16 20.61
CA THR A 181 -3.78 -3.49 20.01
C THR A 181 -2.59 -3.90 19.14
N ASP A 182 -2.27 -5.19 19.16
CA ASP A 182 -1.28 -5.78 18.25
C ASP A 182 -1.81 -5.99 16.81
N ARG A 183 -3.12 -5.75 16.59
CA ARG A 183 -3.77 -5.93 15.29
C ARG A 183 -3.64 -4.72 14.38
N ALA A 184 -3.10 -3.61 14.88
CA ALA A 184 -2.78 -2.43 14.10
C ALA A 184 -1.27 -2.22 14.15
N MET A 185 -0.61 -2.26 12.99
CA MET A 185 0.82 -2.00 12.87
C MET A 185 1.02 -0.53 12.49
N MET A 186 1.77 0.19 13.31
CA MET A 186 2.16 1.58 13.08
C MET A 186 3.48 1.59 12.32
N ILE A 187 3.57 2.33 11.22
CA ILE A 187 4.76 2.45 10.37
C ILE A 187 5.04 3.94 10.15
N VAL A 188 6.14 4.43 10.71
CA VAL A 188 6.52 5.85 10.61
C VAL A 188 7.07 6.12 9.22
N GLN A 189 6.30 6.79 8.38
CA GLN A 189 6.71 7.16 7.03
C GLN A 189 7.41 8.52 7.02
N ARG A 190 6.99 9.45 7.88
CA ARG A 190 7.63 10.76 8.07
C ARG A 190 7.69 11.12 9.53
N SER A 191 8.62 12.01 9.88
CA SER A 191 8.85 12.42 11.26
C SER A 191 9.24 13.88 11.37
N GLY A 192 8.72 14.54 12.40
CA GLY A 192 9.07 15.90 12.79
C GLY A 192 8.65 16.96 11.77
N ALA A 193 9.20 18.16 11.95
CA ALA A 193 8.79 19.37 11.25
C ALA A 193 9.59 19.69 9.97
N ALA A 194 10.65 18.92 9.66
CA ALA A 194 11.60 19.28 8.60
C ALA A 194 10.97 19.40 7.20
N GLN A 195 9.90 18.64 6.94
CA GLN A 195 9.15 18.68 5.68
C GLN A 195 7.71 19.20 5.87
N ALA A 196 7.40 19.77 7.05
CA ALA A 196 6.11 20.38 7.30
C ALA A 196 5.92 21.60 6.38
N GLY A 197 4.68 21.88 6.00
CA GLY A 197 4.33 22.92 5.05
C GLY A 197 4.58 22.54 3.57
N ALA A 198 5.20 21.40 3.26
CA ALA A 198 5.44 20.94 1.90
C ALA A 198 4.71 19.62 1.58
N TRP A 199 4.38 19.44 0.30
CA TRP A 199 3.89 18.15 -0.20
C TRP A 199 5.02 17.15 -0.27
N VAL A 200 4.81 15.97 0.31
CA VAL A 200 5.76 14.86 0.25
C VAL A 200 5.09 13.66 -0.39
N GLN A 201 5.75 13.10 -1.40
CA GLN A 201 5.31 11.88 -2.07
C GLN A 201 5.84 10.63 -1.33
N GLU A 202 4.98 9.63 -1.24
CA GLU A 202 5.26 8.33 -0.66
C GLU A 202 5.01 7.23 -1.68
N ARG A 203 5.76 6.14 -1.51
CA ARG A 203 5.65 4.92 -2.28
C ARG A 203 5.84 3.74 -1.34
N ARG A 204 4.85 2.86 -1.25
CA ARG A 204 4.90 1.73 -0.32
C ARG A 204 4.32 0.45 -0.91
N ASP A 205 5.07 -0.64 -0.79
CA ASP A 205 4.59 -1.98 -1.13
C ASP A 205 3.67 -2.50 -0.02
N ILE A 206 2.37 -2.39 -0.24
CA ILE A 206 1.32 -2.80 0.70
C ILE A 206 1.28 -4.33 0.82
N ALA A 207 1.58 -5.04 -0.26
CA ALA A 207 1.62 -6.50 -0.27
C ALA A 207 2.74 -7.04 0.63
N ALA A 208 3.91 -6.42 0.57
CA ALA A 208 5.05 -6.76 1.40
C ALA A 208 4.79 -6.47 2.88
N ASP A 209 4.22 -5.31 3.21
CA ASP A 209 3.90 -4.96 4.59
C ASP A 209 2.80 -5.85 5.17
N ALA A 210 1.71 -6.10 4.42
CA ALA A 210 0.62 -6.98 4.86
C ALA A 210 1.14 -8.40 5.15
N ARG A 211 1.96 -8.94 4.25
CA ARG A 211 2.61 -10.25 4.43
C ARG A 211 3.53 -10.27 5.63
N ARG A 212 4.38 -9.25 5.79
CA ARG A 212 5.35 -9.16 6.89
C ARG A 212 4.69 -9.15 8.26
N HIS A 213 3.59 -8.41 8.41
CA HIS A 213 2.99 -8.15 9.72
C HIS A 213 1.78 -9.03 10.04
N PHE A 214 1.04 -9.49 9.02
CA PHE A 214 -0.24 -10.18 9.21
C PHE A 214 -0.39 -11.47 8.40
N GLY A 215 0.64 -11.86 7.65
CA GLY A 215 0.68 -13.11 6.89
C GLY A 215 0.26 -12.97 5.43
N PRO A 216 0.58 -13.98 4.59
CA PRO A 216 0.48 -13.89 3.14
C PRO A 216 -0.97 -13.85 2.61
N SER A 217 -1.96 -14.21 3.43
CA SER A 217 -3.37 -14.22 3.05
C SER A 217 -4.13 -12.95 3.43
N ALA A 218 -3.49 -11.99 4.13
CA ALA A 218 -4.09 -10.71 4.42
C ALA A 218 -4.41 -9.95 3.11
N ARG A 219 -5.63 -9.39 3.01
CA ARG A 219 -6.09 -8.63 1.84
C ARG A 219 -6.66 -7.28 2.26
N PRO A 220 -6.38 -6.19 1.53
CA PRO A 220 -6.98 -4.89 1.80
C PRO A 220 -8.48 -4.95 1.55
N VAL A 221 -9.23 -4.37 2.49
CA VAL A 221 -10.70 -4.25 2.41
C VAL A 221 -11.18 -2.80 2.52
N GLN A 222 -10.34 -1.91 3.07
CA GLN A 222 -10.66 -0.49 3.23
C GLN A 222 -9.37 0.32 3.24
N ILE A 223 -9.43 1.54 2.71
CA ILE A 223 -8.42 2.58 2.89
C ILE A 223 -9.06 3.76 3.61
N ALA A 224 -8.34 4.36 4.55
CA ALA A 224 -8.80 5.55 5.25
C ALA A 224 -7.68 6.57 5.45
N LEU A 225 -8.08 7.83 5.55
CA LEU A 225 -7.24 8.98 5.88
C LEU A 225 -7.70 9.54 7.22
N ALA A 226 -6.77 9.97 8.05
CA ALA A 226 -7.10 10.61 9.31
C ALA A 226 -6.07 11.65 9.75
N VAL A 227 -6.55 12.53 10.60
CA VAL A 227 -5.78 13.44 11.44
C VAL A 227 -6.35 13.27 12.84
N ASP A 228 -5.48 12.92 13.78
CA ASP A 228 -5.90 12.44 15.09
C ASP A 228 -5.43 13.47 16.11
N THR A 229 -6.32 13.96 16.98
CA THR A 229 -5.99 14.95 18.02
C THR A 229 -6.74 14.71 19.33
N ASP A 230 -7.38 13.56 19.48
CA ASP A 230 -8.28 13.30 20.61
C ASP A 230 -7.54 12.86 21.87
N ASN A 231 -6.35 12.27 21.74
CA ASN A 231 -5.54 11.83 22.88
C ASN A 231 -4.70 12.98 23.48
N THR A 232 -4.04 13.76 22.63
CA THR A 232 -3.20 14.91 22.97
C THR A 232 -4.03 16.16 23.27
N GLY A 233 -5.25 16.24 22.73
CA GLY A 233 -6.11 17.40 22.81
C GLY A 233 -5.63 18.61 22.01
N GLU A 234 -4.67 18.40 21.09
CA GLU A 234 -4.07 19.42 20.23
C GLU A 234 -4.99 19.72 19.02
N SER A 235 -4.43 20.37 18.00
CA SER A 235 -5.08 20.59 16.71
C SER A 235 -4.06 20.38 15.60
N ALA A 236 -4.52 19.84 14.47
CA ALA A 236 -3.68 19.56 13.32
C ALA A 236 -4.45 19.73 12.01
N GLU A 237 -3.72 20.06 10.96
CA GLU A 237 -4.22 20.18 9.59
C GLU A 237 -3.28 19.43 8.65
N ALA A 238 -3.88 18.56 7.83
CA ALA A 238 -3.14 17.80 6.82
C ALA A 238 -3.88 17.78 5.49
N GLY A 239 -3.11 17.62 4.42
CA GLY A 239 -3.62 17.39 3.09
C GLY A 239 -3.21 16.00 2.60
N PHE A 240 -4.10 15.36 1.84
CA PHE A 240 -3.84 14.09 1.17
C PHE A 240 -4.20 14.21 -0.30
N ALA A 241 -3.37 13.65 -1.17
CA ALA A 241 -3.50 13.74 -2.61
C ALA A 241 -2.90 12.51 -3.30
N ASP A 242 -3.20 12.39 -4.59
CA ASP A 242 -2.56 11.46 -5.50
C ASP A 242 -2.58 9.98 -5.07
N LEU A 243 -3.67 9.50 -4.44
CA LEU A 243 -3.72 8.11 -3.99
C LEU A 243 -4.02 7.16 -5.16
N HIS A 244 -3.06 6.30 -5.49
CA HIS A 244 -3.19 5.30 -6.54
C HIS A 244 -2.29 4.09 -6.30
N PHE A 245 -2.71 2.92 -6.80
CA PHE A 245 -1.89 1.72 -6.81
C PHE A 245 -1.22 1.53 -8.18
N VAL A 246 0.00 1.01 -8.18
CA VAL A 246 0.80 0.74 -9.38
C VAL A 246 1.47 -0.63 -9.31
N ALA A 247 1.94 -1.13 -10.46
CA ALA A 247 2.79 -2.32 -10.51
C ALA A 247 4.14 -2.07 -9.80
N ALA A 248 4.80 -3.15 -9.37
CA ALA A 248 6.00 -3.06 -8.53
C ALA A 248 7.18 -2.31 -9.18
N ASP A 249 7.27 -2.31 -10.51
CA ASP A 249 8.31 -1.67 -11.32
C ASP A 249 7.91 -0.28 -11.82
N GLN A 250 6.67 0.13 -11.60
CA GLN A 250 6.16 1.42 -12.07
C GLN A 250 6.44 2.56 -11.08
N PRO A 251 6.67 3.78 -11.61
CA PRO A 251 6.82 4.99 -10.80
C PRO A 251 5.47 5.50 -10.27
N CYS A 252 5.50 6.29 -9.20
CA CYS A 252 4.33 7.00 -8.65
C CYS A 252 3.94 8.25 -9.46
N ALA A 253 4.18 8.24 -10.76
CA ALA A 253 3.85 9.39 -11.60
C ALA A 253 2.32 9.45 -11.75
N PRO A 254 1.68 10.60 -11.50
CA PRO A 254 0.31 10.77 -11.96
C PRO A 254 0.31 10.57 -13.49
N PRO A 255 -0.67 9.84 -14.07
CA PRO A 255 -0.74 9.76 -15.51
C PRO A 255 -0.89 11.18 -16.08
N PRO A 256 -0.34 11.42 -17.28
CA PRO A 256 -0.43 12.72 -17.95
C PRO A 256 -1.87 13.23 -18.06
#